data_AF-A0A2H1WSE0-F1
#
_entry.id   AF-A0A2H1WSE0-F1
#
_cell.length_a   1.000
_cell.length_b   1.000
_cell.length_c   1.000
_cell.angle_alpha   90.00
_cell.angle_beta   90.00
_cell.angle_gamma   90.00
#
_symmetry.space_group_name_H-M   'P 1'
#
loop_
_entity.id
_entity.type
_entity.pdbx_description
1 polymer ?
#
loop_
_entity_poly.entity_id
_entity_poly.type
_entity_poly.pdbx_seq_one_letter_code
_entity_poly.pdbx_strand_id
1 'polypeptide(L)'
;MMEVLVEGTRIMQMAKLFRGRDIPFDVIMSDATACVDRTLDWRDFYPLHVVYSFLNDLEKEFPSTCTVSVIGRTVEGRDIKMLKISNSDANNTGIWLDGATHAREWISTAVVTYIADYLAKNFDTLSVNYTSKDWYFVPVVNPDGYQHTHTVDRMWRKNRAPSGNAVTGVDLNRNFGYKL
;
A
#
# COMPACT_ATOMS: atom_id res chain seq x y z
N MET A 1 24.02 10.34 17.59
CA MET A 1 22.96 9.40 18.00
C MET A 1 22.84 8.36 16.90
N MET A 2 22.93 7.07 17.20
CA MET A 2 22.94 5.98 16.21
C MET A 2 21.78 5.03 16.52
N GLU A 3 20.92 4.79 15.54
CA GLU A 3 19.77 3.90 15.64
C GLU A 3 20.06 2.60 14.87
N VAL A 4 19.72 1.46 15.47
CA VAL A 4 19.98 0.14 14.90
C VAL A 4 18.76 -0.76 15.11
N LEU A 5 18.20 -1.27 14.03
CA LEU A 5 17.15 -2.29 14.09
C LEU A 5 17.76 -3.66 14.41
N VAL A 6 17.21 -4.35 15.40
CA VAL A 6 17.65 -5.68 15.83
C VAL A 6 16.54 -6.68 15.58
N GLU A 7 16.87 -7.76 14.88
CA GLU A 7 15.96 -8.88 14.63
C GLU A 7 15.48 -9.50 15.96
N GLY A 8 14.19 -9.85 16.08
CA GLY A 8 13.57 -10.26 17.35
C GLY A 8 14.29 -11.41 18.06
N THR A 9 14.76 -12.38 17.28
CA THR A 9 15.52 -13.54 17.79
C THR A 9 16.91 -13.20 18.32
N ARG A 10 17.45 -12.02 17.97
CA ARG A 10 18.80 -11.56 18.31
C ARG A 10 18.83 -10.50 19.41
N ILE A 11 17.66 -10.05 19.91
CA ILE A 11 17.56 -8.98 20.92
C ILE A 11 18.38 -9.31 22.17
N MET A 12 18.25 -10.53 22.70
CA MET A 12 18.97 -10.94 23.91
C MET A 12 20.50 -10.99 23.70
N GLN A 13 20.94 -11.39 22.51
CA GLN A 13 22.37 -11.44 22.18
C GLN A 13 22.97 -10.04 22.07
N MET A 14 22.26 -9.12 21.41
CA MET A 14 22.70 -7.72 21.25
C MET A 14 22.67 -6.95 22.57
N ALA A 15 21.63 -7.10 23.38
CA ALA A 15 21.54 -6.48 24.69
C ALA A 15 22.69 -6.94 25.61
N LYS A 16 23.04 -8.24 25.55
CA LYS A 16 24.19 -8.78 26.30
C LYS A 16 25.52 -8.20 25.81
N LEU A 17 25.69 -8.04 24.50
CA LEU A 17 26.90 -7.46 23.91
C LEU A 17 27.11 -6.00 24.35
N PHE A 18 26.06 -5.18 24.32
CA PHE A 18 26.15 -3.77 24.70
C PHE A 18 26.40 -3.59 26.19
N ARG A 19 25.69 -4.33 27.05
CA ARG A 19 25.95 -4.33 28.50
C ARG A 19 27.37 -4.81 28.82
N GLY A 20 27.87 -5.82 28.13
CA GLY A 20 29.22 -6.34 28.33
C GLY A 20 30.35 -5.39 27.89
N ARG A 21 30.02 -4.27 27.25
CA ARG A 21 30.99 -3.25 26.81
C ARG A 21 30.69 -1.86 27.40
N ASP A 22 29.81 -1.78 28.40
CA ASP A 22 29.35 -0.52 29.00
C ASP A 22 28.85 0.51 27.96
N ILE A 23 28.23 0.03 26.88
CA ILE A 23 27.62 0.88 25.86
C ILE A 23 26.18 1.18 26.31
N PRO A 24 25.84 2.45 26.64
CA PRO A 24 24.49 2.81 27.02
C PRO A 24 23.55 2.68 25.81
N PHE A 25 22.37 2.11 26.04
CA PHE A 25 21.32 1.99 25.02
C PHE A 25 19.95 2.05 25.68
N ASP A 26 18.98 2.58 24.93
CA ASP A 26 17.57 2.56 25.26
C ASP A 26 16.81 1.78 24.19
N VAL A 27 15.82 0.98 24.62
CA VAL A 27 14.91 0.32 23.68
C VAL A 27 13.82 1.31 23.31
N ILE A 28 13.93 1.90 22.12
CA ILE A 28 12.97 2.90 21.62
C ILE A 28 11.65 2.22 21.18
N MET A 29 11.73 1.00 20.64
CA MET A 29 10.57 0.23 20.19
C MET A 29 10.81 -1.27 20.46
N SER A 30 9.96 -1.90 21.28
CA SER A 30 10.09 -3.29 21.73
C SER A 30 9.46 -4.31 20.78
N ASP A 31 8.51 -3.88 19.97
CA ASP A 31 7.85 -4.69 18.96
C ASP A 31 7.70 -3.87 17.68
N ALA A 32 8.56 -4.13 16.68
CA ALA A 32 8.44 -3.52 15.36
C ALA A 32 7.19 -3.99 14.59
N THR A 33 6.54 -5.04 15.08
CA THR A 33 5.29 -5.62 14.59
C THR A 33 4.07 -5.13 15.35
N ALA A 34 4.23 -4.44 16.48
CA ALA A 34 3.11 -3.77 17.12
C ALA A 34 2.57 -2.77 16.10
N CYS A 35 1.38 -3.07 15.57
CA CYS A 35 0.60 -2.15 14.77
C CYS A 35 0.33 -0.94 15.65
N VAL A 36 1.26 0.03 15.64
CA VAL A 36 0.88 1.41 15.83
C VAL A 36 -0.22 1.61 14.78
N ASP A 37 -1.43 1.90 15.23
CA ASP A 37 -2.54 2.35 14.38
C ASP A 37 -2.06 3.61 13.65
N ARG A 38 -1.27 3.41 12.60
CA ARG A 38 -0.74 4.48 11.78
C ARG A 38 -1.84 4.78 10.79
N THR A 39 -2.51 5.91 11.01
CA THR A 39 -3.38 6.50 10.00
C THR A 39 -2.49 7.00 8.85
N LEU A 40 -2.95 6.78 7.62
CA LEU A 40 -2.28 7.30 6.43
C LEU A 40 -2.37 8.83 6.43
N ASP A 41 -1.25 9.54 6.58
CA ASP A 41 -1.20 11.02 6.67
C ASP A 41 -0.29 11.68 5.62
N TRP A 42 0.22 10.89 4.66
CA TRP A 42 1.15 11.30 3.59
C TRP A 42 2.50 11.86 4.05
N ARG A 43 2.89 11.69 5.32
CA ARG A 43 4.23 12.04 5.82
C ARG A 43 5.22 10.87 5.80
N ASP A 44 4.75 9.67 5.48
CA ASP A 44 5.54 8.45 5.37
C ASP A 44 4.99 7.53 4.27
N PHE A 45 5.69 6.44 3.98
CA PHE A 45 5.22 5.36 3.12
C PHE A 45 4.75 4.18 3.97
N TYR A 46 3.50 3.78 3.78
CA TYR A 46 2.83 2.89 4.70
C TYR A 46 2.77 1.43 4.23
N PRO A 47 2.80 0.45 5.14
CA PRO A 47 2.57 -0.95 4.80
C PRO A 47 1.18 -1.18 4.19
N LEU A 48 1.03 -2.31 3.48
CA LEU A 48 -0.18 -2.65 2.73
C LEU A 48 -1.48 -2.57 3.58
N HIS A 49 -1.44 -3.05 4.82
CA HIS A 49 -2.61 -3.09 5.70
C HIS A 49 -3.12 -1.69 6.08
N VAL A 50 -2.22 -0.70 6.20
CA VAL A 50 -2.59 0.70 6.47
C VAL A 50 -3.28 1.30 5.24
N VAL A 51 -2.76 1.04 4.04
CA VAL A 51 -3.40 1.47 2.79
C VAL A 51 -4.80 0.87 2.65
N TYR A 52 -4.97 -0.41 3.00
CA TYR A 52 -6.30 -1.05 2.98
C TYR A 52 -7.26 -0.50 4.04
N SER A 53 -6.75 -0.16 5.22
CA SER A 53 -7.56 0.46 6.27
C SER A 53 -8.03 1.84 5.81
N PHE A 54 -7.14 2.65 5.24
CA PHE A 54 -7.48 3.93 4.63
C PHE A 54 -8.61 3.83 3.59
N LEU A 55 -8.57 2.85 2.67
CA LEU A 55 -9.65 2.67 1.70
C LEU A 55 -10.98 2.32 2.37
N ASN A 56 -10.96 1.39 3.34
CA ASN A 56 -12.15 1.00 4.08
C ASN A 56 -12.71 2.16 4.91
N ASP A 57 -11.86 3.03 5.43
CA ASP A 57 -12.28 4.17 6.25
C ASP A 57 -12.94 5.25 5.38
N LEU A 58 -12.45 5.49 4.15
CA LEU A 58 -13.15 6.35 3.19
C LEU A 58 -14.56 5.83 2.83
N GLU A 59 -14.72 4.52 2.63
CA GLU A 59 -16.06 3.93 2.42
C GLU A 59 -16.98 4.10 3.63
N LYS A 60 -16.46 3.92 4.85
CA LYS A 60 -17.24 4.12 6.09
C LYS A 60 -17.63 5.58 6.30
N GLU A 61 -16.73 6.52 5.99
CA GLU A 61 -16.95 7.95 6.19
C GLU A 61 -17.85 8.56 5.11
N PHE A 62 -17.72 8.09 3.86
CA PHE A 62 -18.48 8.59 2.71
C PHE A 62 -19.28 7.49 1.99
N PRO A 63 -20.19 6.77 2.67
CA PRO A 63 -20.83 5.56 2.13
C PRO A 63 -21.78 5.81 0.96
N SER A 64 -22.21 7.06 0.73
CA SER A 64 -23.07 7.43 -0.41
C SER A 64 -22.30 7.54 -1.73
N THR A 65 -21.00 7.79 -1.68
CA THR A 65 -20.17 8.05 -2.87
C THR A 65 -19.00 7.09 -3.01
N CYS A 66 -18.50 6.53 -1.90
CA CYS A 66 -17.36 5.64 -1.84
C CYS A 66 -17.80 4.18 -1.72
N THR A 67 -17.16 3.29 -2.48
CA THR A 67 -17.35 1.83 -2.37
C THR A 67 -16.03 1.10 -2.58
N VAL A 68 -15.66 0.22 -1.66
CA VAL A 68 -14.47 -0.63 -1.77
C VAL A 68 -14.88 -1.99 -2.32
N SER A 69 -14.10 -2.49 -3.27
CA SER A 69 -14.30 -3.82 -3.85
C SER A 69 -12.97 -4.54 -4.04
N VAL A 70 -13.05 -5.87 -4.11
CA VAL A 70 -11.92 -6.73 -4.45
C VAL A 70 -12.05 -7.11 -5.92
N ILE A 71 -11.09 -6.67 -6.74
CA ILE A 71 -11.09 -6.88 -8.18
C ILE A 71 -10.29 -8.10 -8.63
N GLY A 72 -9.62 -8.77 -7.68
CA GLY A 72 -8.84 -9.97 -7.92
C GLY A 72 -8.04 -10.36 -6.69
N ARG A 73 -7.30 -11.47 -6.81
CA ARG A 73 -6.36 -11.94 -5.79
C ARG A 73 -5.00 -12.19 -6.41
N THR A 74 -3.96 -11.92 -5.63
CA THR A 74 -2.57 -12.14 -6.02
C THR A 74 -2.17 -13.61 -5.92
N VAL A 75 -0.94 -13.93 -6.35
CA VAL A 75 -0.40 -15.30 -6.32
C VAL A 75 -0.18 -15.80 -4.89
N GLU A 76 0.11 -14.91 -3.93
CA GLU A 76 0.18 -15.25 -2.50
C GLU A 76 -1.19 -15.08 -1.79
N GLY A 77 -2.27 -14.85 -2.54
CA GLY A 77 -3.65 -14.87 -2.03
C GLY A 77 -4.14 -13.56 -1.40
N ARG A 78 -3.43 -12.43 -1.57
CA ARG A 78 -3.87 -11.12 -1.08
C ARG A 78 -4.91 -10.52 -2.02
N ASP A 79 -5.89 -9.82 -1.46
CA ASP A 79 -6.90 -9.12 -2.25
C ASP A 79 -6.28 -7.93 -2.99
N ILE A 80 -6.67 -7.69 -4.25
CA ILE A 80 -6.38 -6.44 -4.96
C ILE A 80 -7.59 -5.55 -4.74
N LYS A 81 -7.45 -4.53 -3.88
CA LYS A 81 -8.53 -3.62 -3.52
C LYS A 81 -8.63 -2.43 -4.46
N MET A 82 -9.86 -2.06 -4.80
CA MET A 82 -10.22 -0.87 -5.56
C MET A 82 -11.22 -0.04 -4.76
N LEU A 83 -11.02 1.27 -4.72
CA LEU A 83 -12.02 2.24 -4.25
C LEU A 83 -12.68 2.89 -5.47
N LYS A 84 -14.01 2.84 -5.52
CA LYS A 84 -14.83 3.62 -6.45
C LYS A 84 -15.34 4.87 -5.73
N ILE A 85 -15.23 6.04 -6.37
CA ILE A 85 -15.88 7.31 -5.95
C ILE A 85 -16.80 7.78 -7.08
N SER A 86 -18.10 7.87 -6.81
CA SER A 86 -19.13 8.09 -7.85
C SER A 86 -20.44 8.62 -7.27
N ASN A 87 -21.21 9.35 -8.09
CA ASN A 87 -22.61 9.70 -7.80
C ASN A 87 -23.61 8.60 -8.21
N SER A 88 -23.13 7.43 -8.63
CA SER A 88 -23.91 6.28 -9.14
C SER A 88 -24.71 6.51 -10.42
N ASP A 89 -24.43 7.57 -11.19
CA ASP A 89 -25.00 7.74 -12.53
C ASP A 89 -24.36 6.76 -13.53
N ALA A 90 -25.18 5.90 -14.13
CA ALA A 90 -24.74 4.90 -15.11
C ALA A 90 -24.17 5.50 -16.41
N ASN A 91 -24.41 6.79 -16.68
CA ASN A 91 -23.88 7.48 -17.86
C ASN A 91 -22.49 8.08 -17.63
N ASN A 92 -21.95 8.00 -16.41
CA ASN A 92 -20.62 8.52 -16.11
C ASN A 92 -19.53 7.81 -16.89
N THR A 93 -18.54 8.58 -17.34
CA THR A 93 -17.30 8.02 -17.89
C THR A 93 -16.40 7.56 -16.75
N GLY A 94 -15.84 6.35 -16.87
CA GLY A 94 -14.88 5.82 -15.92
C GLY A 94 -13.48 6.41 -16.09
N ILE A 95 -12.86 6.79 -14.97
CA ILE A 95 -11.46 7.22 -14.89
C ILE A 95 -10.72 6.25 -13.97
N TRP A 96 -9.64 5.65 -14.47
CA TRP A 96 -8.84 4.67 -13.74
C TRP A 96 -7.50 5.26 -13.32
N LEU A 97 -7.15 5.11 -12.03
CA LEU A 97 -5.85 5.47 -11.49
C LEU A 97 -5.31 4.32 -10.64
N ASP A 98 -4.09 3.88 -10.98
CA ASP A 98 -3.42 2.84 -10.23
C ASP A 98 -1.98 3.18 -9.83
N GLY A 99 -1.50 2.49 -8.79
CA GLY A 99 -0.19 2.67 -8.20
C GLY A 99 0.48 1.35 -7.87
N ALA A 100 1.79 1.42 -7.65
CA ALA A 100 2.65 0.31 -7.29
C ALA A 100 2.51 -0.94 -8.20
N THR A 101 2.29 -0.73 -9.51
CA THR A 101 2.48 -1.79 -10.51
C THR A 101 3.91 -2.36 -10.40
N HIS A 102 4.91 -1.50 -10.18
CA HIS A 102 6.19 -1.93 -9.61
C HIS A 102 6.22 -1.68 -8.11
N ALA A 103 6.55 -2.72 -7.34
CA ALA A 103 6.41 -2.71 -5.88
C ALA A 103 7.24 -1.62 -5.17
N ARG A 104 8.49 -1.40 -5.59
CA ARG A 104 9.41 -0.43 -4.96
C ARG A 104 9.05 1.06 -5.14
N GLU A 105 8.11 1.38 -6.02
CA GLU A 105 7.78 2.75 -6.42
C GLU A 105 6.74 3.37 -5.48
N TRP A 106 7.03 3.41 -4.18
CA TRP A 106 6.09 3.77 -3.10
C TRP A 106 5.40 5.13 -3.25
N ILE A 107 6.05 6.10 -3.92
CA ILE A 107 5.45 7.41 -4.20
C ILE A 107 4.17 7.32 -5.01
N SER A 108 4.04 6.32 -5.89
CA SER A 108 2.82 6.11 -6.68
C SER A 108 1.62 5.80 -5.79
N THR A 109 1.77 4.92 -4.79
CA THR A 109 0.71 4.62 -3.81
C THR A 109 0.32 5.87 -3.00
N ALA A 110 1.30 6.67 -2.58
CA ALA A 110 1.04 7.91 -1.84
C ALA A 110 0.25 8.93 -2.69
N VAL A 111 0.60 9.10 -3.97
CA VAL A 111 -0.13 10.00 -4.88
C VAL A 111 -1.54 9.51 -5.15
N VAL A 112 -1.74 8.21 -5.42
CA VAL A 112 -3.06 7.65 -5.70
C VAL A 112 -3.99 7.78 -4.49
N THR A 113 -3.49 7.50 -3.29
CA THR A 113 -4.26 7.67 -2.04
C THR A 113 -4.55 9.14 -1.73
N TYR A 114 -3.63 10.06 -2.02
CA TYR A 114 -3.85 11.50 -1.82
C TYR A 114 -4.99 12.04 -2.70
N ILE A 115 -4.99 11.65 -3.98
CA ILE A 115 -6.05 12.06 -4.92
C ILE A 115 -7.39 11.46 -4.48
N ALA A 116 -7.40 10.20 -4.06
CA ALA A 116 -8.61 9.54 -3.56
C ALA A 116 -9.19 10.25 -2.32
N ASP A 117 -8.35 10.61 -1.35
CA ASP A 117 -8.78 11.35 -0.14
C ASP A 117 -9.39 12.71 -0.50
N TYR A 118 -8.70 13.47 -1.35
CA TYR A 118 -9.16 14.78 -1.77
C TYR A 118 -10.51 14.68 -2.49
N LEU A 119 -10.67 13.72 -3.41
CA LEU A 119 -11.93 13.54 -4.13
C LEU A 119 -13.05 13.07 -3.21
N ALA A 120 -12.80 12.10 -2.32
CA ALA A 120 -13.82 11.60 -1.40
C ALA A 120 -14.37 12.70 -0.49
N LYS A 121 -13.47 13.47 0.15
CA LYS A 121 -13.84 14.53 1.11
C LYS A 121 -14.52 15.74 0.47
N ASN A 122 -14.25 16.01 -0.80
CA ASN A 122 -14.74 17.21 -1.48
C ASN A 122 -15.77 16.91 -2.56
N PHE A 123 -16.15 15.66 -2.79
CA PHE A 123 -16.92 15.22 -3.97
C PHE A 123 -18.14 16.10 -4.26
N ASP A 124 -18.97 16.35 -3.24
CA ASP A 124 -20.21 17.12 -3.38
C ASP A 124 -20.00 18.63 -3.66
N THR A 125 -18.79 19.14 -3.42
CA THR A 125 -18.42 20.55 -3.66
C THR A 125 -17.65 20.75 -4.97
N LEU A 126 -17.18 19.66 -5.58
CA LEU A 126 -16.43 19.72 -6.83
C LEU A 126 -17.36 20.01 -8.02
N SER A 127 -16.77 20.59 -9.07
CA SER A 127 -17.52 20.88 -10.29
C SER A 127 -17.98 19.61 -11.00
N VAL A 128 -18.98 19.76 -11.88
CA VAL A 128 -19.52 18.67 -12.71
C VAL A 128 -18.45 17.92 -13.49
N ASN A 129 -17.32 18.54 -13.83
CA ASN A 129 -16.22 17.88 -14.52
C ASN A 129 -15.63 16.70 -13.73
N TYR A 130 -15.70 16.76 -12.39
CA TYR A 130 -15.28 15.67 -11.50
C TYR A 130 -16.44 14.76 -11.12
N THR A 131 -17.62 15.31 -10.82
CA THR A 131 -18.76 14.53 -10.30
C THR A 131 -19.52 13.75 -11.38
N SER A 132 -19.38 14.13 -12.65
CA SER A 132 -19.87 13.36 -13.81
C SER A 132 -18.93 12.23 -14.27
N LYS A 133 -18.11 11.72 -13.34
CA LYS A 133 -17.11 10.68 -13.59
C LYS A 133 -17.20 9.63 -12.49
N ASP A 134 -16.93 8.40 -12.89
CA ASP A 134 -16.72 7.29 -11.97
C ASP A 134 -15.22 7.13 -11.79
N TRP A 135 -14.71 7.47 -10.61
CA TRP A 135 -13.29 7.37 -10.31
C TRP A 135 -12.98 6.01 -9.70
N TYR A 136 -12.01 5.30 -10.26
CA TYR A 136 -11.57 3.98 -9.82
C TYR A 136 -10.11 4.05 -9.39
N PHE A 137 -9.86 3.89 -8.10
CA PHE A 137 -8.52 3.95 -7.49
C PHE A 137 -8.03 2.57 -7.08
N VAL A 138 -6.86 2.18 -7.58
CA VAL A 138 -6.14 0.96 -7.16
C VAL A 138 -4.74 1.36 -6.67
N PRO A 139 -4.59 1.79 -5.41
CA PRO A 139 -3.30 2.31 -4.92
C PRO A 139 -2.15 1.31 -4.96
N VAL A 140 -2.47 0.00 -4.90
CA VAL A 140 -1.50 -1.09 -4.93
C VAL A 140 -1.99 -2.21 -5.85
N VAL A 141 -1.54 -2.20 -7.11
CA VAL A 141 -1.82 -3.26 -8.10
C VAL A 141 -1.02 -4.53 -7.82
N ASN A 142 0.15 -4.41 -7.20
CA ASN A 142 1.03 -5.53 -6.85
C ASN A 142 1.15 -5.72 -5.31
N PRO A 143 0.08 -6.17 -4.61
CA PRO A 143 0.12 -6.33 -3.15
C PRO A 143 1.26 -7.20 -2.64
N ASP A 144 1.56 -8.33 -3.31
CA ASP A 144 2.61 -9.25 -2.86
C ASP A 144 3.99 -8.62 -2.96
N GLY A 145 4.30 -8.00 -4.10
CA GLY A 145 5.55 -7.29 -4.28
C GLY A 145 5.66 -6.11 -3.31
N TYR A 146 4.59 -5.33 -3.15
CA TYR A 146 4.57 -4.17 -2.26
C TYR A 146 4.85 -4.59 -0.81
N GLN A 147 4.15 -5.62 -0.31
CA GLN A 147 4.41 -6.19 1.01
C GLN A 147 5.86 -6.65 1.15
N HIS A 148 6.40 -7.32 0.13
CA HIS A 148 7.79 -7.79 0.13
C HIS A 148 8.80 -6.63 0.24
N THR A 149 8.50 -5.45 -0.33
CA THR A 149 9.36 -4.27 -0.18
C THR A 149 9.35 -3.65 1.22
N HIS A 150 8.29 -3.88 1.98
CA HIS A 150 8.17 -3.42 3.37
C HIS A 150 8.82 -4.38 4.38
N THR A 151 8.97 -5.66 4.04
CA THR A 151 9.40 -6.68 5.01
C THR A 151 10.69 -7.42 4.66
N VAL A 152 11.12 -7.43 3.39
CA VAL A 152 12.26 -8.27 2.95
C VAL A 152 13.23 -7.51 2.06
N ASP A 153 12.81 -7.04 0.89
CA ASP A 153 13.68 -6.39 -0.10
C ASP A 153 13.04 -5.12 -0.63
N ARG A 154 13.50 -3.97 -0.10
CA ARG A 154 13.02 -2.64 -0.48
C ARG A 154 13.12 -2.36 -1.98
N MET A 155 14.05 -2.99 -2.69
CA MET A 155 14.29 -2.75 -4.12
C MET A 155 13.55 -3.73 -5.05
N TRP A 156 12.73 -4.62 -4.50
CA TRP A 156 11.92 -5.55 -5.27
C TRP A 156 10.94 -4.82 -6.19
N ARG A 157 10.90 -5.23 -7.47
CA ARG A 157 10.11 -4.56 -8.51
C ARG A 157 8.89 -5.37 -8.95
N LYS A 158 9.07 -6.69 -9.12
CA LYS A 158 8.16 -7.59 -9.85
C LYS A 158 6.99 -8.06 -8.96
N ASN A 159 6.09 -8.86 -9.52
CA ASN A 159 5.18 -9.65 -8.67
C ASN A 159 5.95 -10.75 -7.91
N ARG A 160 5.24 -11.62 -7.20
CA ARG A 160 5.83 -12.74 -6.43
C ARG A 160 5.51 -14.11 -7.04
N ALA A 161 5.29 -14.18 -8.36
CA ALA A 161 5.02 -15.45 -9.02
C ALA A 161 6.24 -16.39 -8.98
N PRO A 162 6.06 -17.69 -8.68
CA PRO A 162 7.13 -18.66 -8.72
C PRO A 162 7.56 -18.97 -10.17
N SER A 163 8.83 -19.34 -10.34
CA SER A 163 9.40 -19.89 -11.57
C SER A 163 10.30 -21.06 -11.20
N GLY A 164 9.79 -22.28 -11.44
CA GLY A 164 10.40 -23.51 -10.90
C GLY A 164 10.39 -23.49 -9.37
N ASN A 165 11.55 -23.74 -8.77
CA ASN A 165 11.72 -23.82 -7.31
C ASN A 165 12.02 -22.47 -6.64
N ALA A 166 12.01 -21.35 -7.38
CA ALA A 166 12.35 -20.03 -6.85
C ALA A 166 11.25 -19.00 -7.15
N VAL A 167 11.06 -18.03 -6.25
CA VAL A 167 10.20 -16.87 -6.52
C VAL A 167 11.00 -15.82 -7.29
N THR A 168 10.90 -15.86 -8.62
CA THR A 168 11.57 -14.86 -9.47
C THR A 168 10.66 -13.68 -9.76
N GLY A 169 9.36 -13.90 -9.93
CA GLY A 169 8.40 -12.87 -10.32
C GLY A 169 8.49 -12.43 -11.79
N VAL A 170 7.39 -11.85 -12.28
CA VAL A 170 7.24 -11.25 -13.61
C VAL A 170 7.10 -9.73 -13.48
N ASP A 171 7.67 -8.97 -14.42
CA ASP A 171 7.42 -7.54 -14.52
C ASP A 171 6.00 -7.32 -15.05
N LEU A 172 5.11 -6.80 -14.19
CA LEU A 172 3.69 -6.62 -14.52
C LEU A 172 3.49 -5.66 -15.69
N ASN A 173 4.34 -4.63 -15.84
CA ASN A 173 4.25 -3.68 -16.94
C ASN A 173 4.89 -4.20 -18.25
N ARG A 174 5.18 -5.50 -18.32
CA ARG A 174 5.58 -6.22 -19.53
C ARG A 174 4.68 -7.44 -19.80
N ASN A 175 3.57 -7.55 -19.08
CA ASN A 175 2.69 -8.72 -19.10
C ASN A 175 1.28 -8.41 -19.63
N PHE A 176 1.06 -7.23 -20.20
CA PHE A 176 -0.18 -6.92 -20.90
C PHE A 176 -0.25 -7.63 -22.25
N GLY A 177 -1.44 -8.02 -22.69
CA GLY A 177 -1.66 -8.69 -23.98
C GLY A 177 -1.40 -7.83 -25.22
N TYR A 178 -0.96 -6.59 -25.03
CA TYR A 178 -0.58 -5.69 -26.12
C TYR A 178 0.78 -6.08 -26.68
N LYS A 179 0.83 -6.31 -27.99
CA LYS A 179 2.07 -6.44 -28.77
C LYS A 179 2.12 -5.24 -29.72
N LEU A 180 3.23 -4.50 -29.66
CA LEU A 180 3.56 -3.45 -30.64
C LEU A 180 3.72 -4.07 -32.03
#